data_AF-A0A7N2MXA9-F1
#
_entry.id   AF-A0A7N2MXA9-F1
#
_cell.length_a   1.000
_cell.length_b   1.000
_cell.length_c   1.000
_cell.angle_alpha   90.00
_cell.angle_beta   90.00
_cell.angle_gamma   90.00
#
_symmetry.space_group_name_H-M   'P 1'
#
loop_
_entity.id
_entity.type
_entity.pdbx_description
1 polymer ?
#
loop_
_entity_poly.entity_id
_entity_poly.type
_entity_poly.pdbx_seq_one_letter_code
_entity_poly.pdbx_strand_id
1 'polypeptide(L)'
;MKLFFATLLLCTLRLSSSFLEPAMAKSGFCTKKCANRCSKAAVQDRCKKYCGICCEECKCVPSGTYGNKHECPCYRDKKNNKGKPKCP
;
A
#
# COMPACT_ATOMS: atom_id res chain seq x y z
N MET A 1 8.77 41.67 23.14
CA MET A 1 9.61 40.46 23.04
C MET A 1 8.89 39.17 23.44
N LYS A 2 8.26 39.07 24.63
CA LYS A 2 7.56 37.83 25.07
C LYS A 2 6.41 37.36 24.15
N LEU A 3 5.61 38.29 23.63
CA LEU A 3 4.47 38.00 22.74
C LEU A 3 4.89 37.44 21.38
N PHE A 4 6.02 37.89 20.83
CA PHE A 4 6.57 37.38 19.56
C PHE A 4 7.11 35.94 19.68
N PHE A 5 7.70 35.60 20.83
CA PHE A 5 8.14 34.23 21.09
C PHE A 5 6.94 33.26 21.23
N ALA A 6 5.87 33.70 21.90
CA ALA A 6 4.66 32.90 22.07
C ALA A 6 3.94 32.64 20.74
N THR A 7 3.83 33.65 19.87
CA THR A 7 3.23 33.49 18.53
C THR A 7 4.08 32.62 17.62
N LEU A 8 5.41 32.71 17.68
CA LEU A 8 6.30 31.86 16.90
C LEU A 8 6.22 30.37 17.33
N LEU A 9 6.13 30.09 18.63
CA LEU A 9 5.94 28.74 19.18
C LEU A 9 4.58 28.13 18.77
N LEU A 10 3.51 28.92 18.81
CA LEU A 10 2.18 28.46 18.36
C LEU A 10 2.13 28.21 16.84
N CYS A 11 2.82 29.03 16.04
CA CYS A 11 2.93 28.83 14.59
C CYS A 11 3.71 27.55 14.23
N THR A 12 4.81 27.25 14.94
CA THR A 12 5.60 26.02 14.70
C THR A 12 4.83 24.74 15.07
N LEU A 13 4.09 24.74 16.18
CA LEU A 13 3.22 23.63 16.59
C LEU A 13 2.13 23.32 15.56
N ARG A 14 1.50 24.35 14.99
CA ARG A 14 0.46 24.20 13.96
C ARG A 14 1.00 23.69 12.63
N LEU A 15 2.22 24.09 12.27
CA LEU A 15 2.83 23.66 11.01
C LEU A 15 3.23 22.17 11.04
N SER A 16 3.67 21.66 12.20
CA SER A 16 4.00 20.23 12.39
C SER A 16 2.80 19.28 12.21
N SER A 17 1.58 19.74 12.54
CA SER A 17 0.35 18.93 12.42
C SER A 17 -0.02 18.61 10.97
N SER A 18 0.44 19.42 10.01
CA SER A 18 0.16 19.25 8.58
C SER A 18 1.11 18.28 7.88
N PHE A 19 2.19 17.86 8.55
CA PHE A 19 3.20 16.95 7.99
C PHE A 19 3.04 15.49 8.44
N LEU A 20 2.08 15.19 9.31
CA LEU A 20 1.75 13.82 9.70
C LEU A 20 0.58 13.31 8.85
N GLU A 21 0.92 12.40 7.95
CA GLU A 21 0.07 11.53 7.12
C GLU A 21 -0.54 12.14 5.83
N PRO A 22 -0.41 11.40 4.70
CA PRO A 22 -0.91 10.03 4.60
C PRO A 22 0.14 9.03 4.08
N ALA A 23 0.91 8.40 4.98
CA ALA A 23 1.67 7.22 4.60
C ALA A 23 0.76 5.99 4.62
N MET A 24 0.42 5.48 3.44
CA MET A 24 -0.18 4.14 3.22
C MET A 24 -1.68 3.96 3.48
N ALA A 25 -2.54 4.92 3.13
CA ALA A 25 -3.94 4.59 2.88
C ALA A 25 -4.02 3.73 1.60
N LYS A 26 -4.07 2.41 1.76
CA LYS A 26 -4.26 1.46 0.65
C LYS A 26 -5.59 1.78 -0.04
N SER A 27 -5.57 1.95 -1.36
CA SER A 27 -6.76 2.30 -2.13
C SER A 27 -7.89 1.30 -1.83
N GLY A 28 -9.12 1.79 -1.70
CA GLY A 28 -10.28 0.93 -1.41
C GLY A 28 -10.44 -0.19 -2.45
N PHE A 29 -10.03 0.06 -3.69
CA PHE A 29 -9.89 -0.93 -4.76
C PHE A 29 -8.93 -2.07 -4.37
N CYS A 30 -7.69 -1.74 -4.02
CA CYS A 30 -6.68 -2.74 -3.67
C CYS A 30 -7.05 -3.50 -2.40
N THR A 31 -7.68 -2.85 -1.43
CA THR A 31 -8.15 -3.50 -0.20
C THR A 31 -9.18 -4.59 -0.51
N LYS A 32 -10.22 -4.29 -1.29
CA LYS A 32 -11.26 -5.26 -1.67
C LYS A 32 -10.71 -6.38 -2.56
N LYS A 33 -9.95 -6.04 -3.60
CA LYS A 33 -9.39 -7.02 -4.54
C LYS A 33 -8.40 -7.98 -3.85
N CYS A 34 -7.52 -7.46 -3.01
CA CYS A 34 -6.56 -8.30 -2.28
C CYS A 34 -7.23 -9.16 -1.21
N ALA A 35 -8.34 -8.72 -0.60
CA ALA A 35 -9.12 -9.57 0.29
C ALA A 35 -9.64 -10.82 -0.44
N ASN A 36 -10.21 -10.65 -1.64
CA ASN A 36 -10.66 -11.77 -2.48
C ASN A 36 -9.51 -12.67 -2.92
N ARG A 37 -8.44 -12.07 -3.47
CA ARG A 37 -7.26 -12.81 -3.96
C ARG A 37 -6.63 -13.68 -2.87
N CYS A 38 -6.59 -13.18 -1.64
CA CYS A 38 -5.96 -13.85 -0.51
C CYS A 38 -6.92 -14.68 0.37
N SER A 39 -8.19 -14.82 -0.03
CA SER A 39 -9.22 -15.48 0.79
C SER A 39 -8.93 -16.95 1.11
N LYS A 40 -8.16 -17.64 0.27
CA LYS A 40 -7.72 -19.04 0.47
C LYS A 40 -6.21 -19.18 0.78
N ALA A 41 -5.52 -18.07 1.05
CA ALA A 41 -4.09 -18.12 1.34
C ALA A 41 -3.85 -18.69 2.75
N ALA A 42 -2.92 -19.64 2.87
CA ALA A 42 -2.54 -20.22 4.16
C ALA A 42 -1.99 -19.17 5.14
N VAL A 43 -1.26 -18.17 4.62
CA VAL A 43 -0.73 -17.04 5.40
C VAL A 43 -1.35 -15.74 4.88
N GLN A 44 -2.53 -15.40 5.42
CA GLN A 44 -3.35 -14.29 4.93
C GLN A 44 -2.62 -12.94 4.97
N ASP A 45 -1.96 -12.60 6.08
CA ASP A 45 -1.33 -11.29 6.26
C ASP A 45 -0.19 -11.08 5.27
N ARG A 46 0.63 -12.12 5.07
CA ARG A 46 1.69 -12.11 4.06
C ARG A 46 1.11 -11.89 2.66
N CYS A 47 0.04 -12.63 2.30
CA CYS A 47 -0.60 -12.47 1.00
C CYS A 47 -1.15 -11.05 0.81
N LYS A 48 -1.92 -10.52 1.78
CA LYS A 48 -2.53 -9.18 1.70
C LYS A 48 -1.48 -8.08 1.61
N LYS A 49 -0.35 -8.23 2.31
CA LYS A 49 0.80 -7.31 2.24
C LYS A 49 1.38 -7.24 0.84
N TYR A 50 1.81 -8.37 0.28
CA TYR A 50 2.43 -8.38 -1.05
C TYR A 50 1.44 -8.08 -2.17
N CYS A 51 0.21 -8.58 -2.10
CA CYS A 51 -0.85 -8.20 -3.03
C CYS A 51 -1.06 -6.69 -3.02
N GLY A 52 -1.01 -6.05 -1.85
CA GLY A 52 -1.16 -4.61 -1.73
C GLY A 52 -0.07 -3.82 -2.41
N ILE A 53 1.18 -4.16 -2.15
CA ILE A 53 2.34 -3.52 -2.77
C ILE A 53 2.23 -3.63 -4.29
N CYS A 54 1.93 -4.82 -4.80
CA CYS A 54 1.77 -5.05 -6.23
C CYS A 54 0.55 -4.34 -6.82
N CYS A 55 -0.56 -4.29 -6.10
CA CYS A 55 -1.77 -3.60 -6.55
C CYS A 55 -1.57 -2.09 -6.59
N GLU A 56 -0.87 -1.51 -5.61
CA GLU A 56 -0.62 -0.06 -5.61
C GLU A 56 0.35 0.35 -6.71
N GLU A 57 1.33 -0.50 -7.03
CA GLU A 57 2.27 -0.25 -8.12
C GLU A 57 1.65 -0.50 -9.51
N CYS A 58 0.87 -1.58 -9.67
CA CYS A 58 0.35 -2.02 -10.98
C CYS A 58 -1.10 -1.63 -11.24
N LYS A 59 -1.81 -1.10 -10.23
CA LYS A 59 -3.25 -0.75 -10.26
C LYS A 59 -4.16 -1.89 -10.77
N CYS A 60 -3.74 -3.14 -10.58
CA CYS A 60 -4.42 -4.34 -11.09
C CYS A 60 -4.22 -5.51 -10.11
N VAL A 61 -5.24 -6.36 -9.96
CA VAL A 61 -5.18 -7.63 -9.21
C VAL A 61 -5.91 -8.69 -10.03
N PRO A 62 -5.27 -9.83 -10.33
CA PRO A 62 -5.88 -10.93 -11.06
C PRO A 62 -7.13 -11.50 -10.37
N SER A 63 -8.04 -12.05 -11.17
CA SER A 63 -9.21 -12.79 -10.71
C SER A 63 -8.82 -14.06 -9.93
N GLY A 64 -9.79 -14.62 -9.19
CA GLY A 64 -9.59 -15.85 -8.41
C GLY A 64 -8.64 -15.69 -7.22
N THR A 65 -8.27 -16.84 -6.63
CA THR A 65 -7.38 -16.92 -5.45
C THR A 65 -5.97 -17.42 -5.77
N TYR A 66 -5.78 -17.92 -6.99
CA TYR A 66 -4.51 -18.41 -7.53
C TYR A 66 -4.52 -18.27 -9.06
N GLY A 67 -3.35 -18.28 -9.70
CA GLY A 67 -3.25 -18.23 -11.17
C GLY A 67 -3.70 -16.90 -11.78
N ASN A 68 -4.17 -16.92 -13.02
CA ASN A 68 -4.74 -15.81 -13.80
C ASN A 68 -3.85 -14.56 -13.93
N LYS A 69 -2.54 -14.69 -13.68
CA LYS A 69 -1.62 -13.55 -13.69
C LYS A 69 -1.51 -12.89 -15.07
N HIS A 70 -1.89 -13.57 -16.15
CA HIS A 70 -1.94 -13.02 -17.50
C HIS A 70 -2.93 -11.84 -17.62
N GLU A 71 -3.95 -11.75 -16.77
CA GLU A 71 -4.89 -10.61 -16.72
C GLU A 71 -4.21 -9.30 -16.30
N CYS A 72 -3.12 -9.39 -15.53
CA CYS A 72 -2.38 -8.23 -15.03
C CYS A 72 -0.87 -8.41 -15.31
N PRO A 73 -0.36 -8.06 -16.51
CA PRO A 73 1.04 -8.27 -16.88
C PRO A 73 2.05 -7.67 -15.89
N CYS A 74 1.83 -6.44 -15.42
CA CYS A 74 2.68 -5.81 -14.40
C CYS A 74 2.73 -6.63 -13.10
N TYR A 75 1.58 -7.16 -12.65
CA TYR A 75 1.47 -7.96 -11.43
C TYR A 75 2.18 -9.32 -11.59
N ARG A 76 2.08 -9.92 -12.78
CA ARG A 76 2.75 -11.17 -13.15
C ARG A 76 4.27 -11.01 -13.14
N ASP A 77 4.76 -9.94 -13.75
CA ASP A 77 6.18 -9.78 -14.05
C ASP A 77 6.97 -9.12 -12.90
N LYS A 78 6.27 -8.67 -11.84
CA LYS A 78 6.91 -8.10 -10.67
C LYS A 78 7.78 -9.13 -9.94
N LYS A 79 9.06 -8.82 -9.86
CA LYS A 79 10.06 -9.63 -9.16
C LYS A 79 10.53 -8.92 -7.89
N ASN A 80 10.99 -9.72 -6.92
CA ASN A 80 11.75 -9.21 -5.79
C ASN A 80 13.24 -9.01 -6.19
N ASN A 81 14.04 -8.48 -5.27
CA ASN A 81 15.48 -8.24 -5.51
C ASN A 81 16.28 -9.53 -5.78
N LYS A 82 15.71 -10.71 -5.53
CA LYS A 82 16.29 -12.04 -5.84
C LYS A 82 15.80 -12.62 -7.17
N GLY A 83 15.07 -11.84 -7.98
CA GLY A 83 14.52 -12.26 -9.27
C GLY A 83 13.33 -13.22 -9.19
N LYS A 84 12.80 -13.52 -8.00
CA LYS A 84 11.64 -14.41 -7.82
C LYS A 84 10.32 -13.61 -7.89
N PRO A 85 9.21 -14.24 -8.29
CA PRO A 85 7.89 -13.58 -8.30
C PRO A 85 7.58 -12.94 -6.93
N LYS A 86 7.21 -11.66 -6.94
CA LYS A 86 6.90 -10.87 -5.72
C LYS A 86 5.42 -11.01 -5.33
N CYS A 87 4.54 -11.04 -6.31
CA CYS A 87 3.10 -10.94 -6.09
C CYS A 87 2.42 -12.32 -5.99
N PRO A 88 1.43 -12.47 -5.08
CA PRO A 88 0.76 -13.76 -4.84
C PRO A 88 0.01 -14.32 -6.06
#